data_AF-A0A8T2RYN8-F1
#
_entry.id   AF-A0A8T2RYN8-F1
#
_cell.length_a   1.000
_cell.length_b   1.000
_cell.length_c   1.000
_cell.angle_alpha   90.00
_cell.angle_beta   90.00
_cell.angle_gamma   90.00
#
_symmetry.space_group_name_H-M   'P 1'
#
loop_
_entity.id
_entity.type
_entity.pdbx_description
1 polymer ?
#
loop_
_entity_poly.entity_id
_entity_poly.type
_entity_poly.pdbx_seq_one_letter_code
_entity_poly.pdbx_strand_id
1 'polypeptide(L)'
;MNRHKKVAFAYVEKDIRRYYSDNRLLQSVRSIISDIRQEYATDLDFFDTEDELVKVFAEDAAFVVEILRCNGGLQRSFNRYYCSRFPRPLRKSVLQDFFLLENQIPLFLLLKVIALDSACASDKDAEKELGFLIHKVACELLPFCSLSRESVRDVIGNLSKRRHLLDCLYRLVTHGGAPPLSSSNEAVTLVEKPTHFPRAVELYSSGITFRGVDPGNMVSVKYDPQKAILYVPKIRVGDDTERLFRNLLAYESHLIDEVHVLSYFRFMNSLVDGPDDVALLVEKGVLAQDIGSNEEVAAMWNMLCINTMRVCSEEYEEIAQMLMRHCGYRFNALKAEFKRTYLSRPWLLISVMSAASLLIMTLIITIYTVFIYEKPGA
;
A
#
# COMPACT_ATOMS: atom_id res chain seq x y z
N MET A 1 -2.17 7.63 26.28
CA MET A 1 -1.20 6.54 25.93
C MET A 1 -1.79 5.16 26.23
N ASN A 2 -2.01 4.33 25.20
CA ASN A 2 -2.55 2.95 25.32
C ASN A 2 -1.68 2.07 26.23
N ARG A 3 -2.29 1.09 26.94
CA ARG A 3 -1.63 0.22 27.94
C ARG A 3 -0.35 -0.45 27.41
N HIS A 4 -0.35 -0.90 26.15
CA HIS A 4 0.81 -1.55 25.54
C HIS A 4 1.98 -0.58 25.28
N LYS A 5 1.73 0.71 25.04
CA LYS A 5 2.78 1.73 24.89
C LYS A 5 3.47 2.02 26.23
N LYS A 6 2.71 2.10 27.32
CA LYS A 6 3.26 2.20 28.69
C LYS A 6 4.17 1.01 29.02
N VAL A 7 3.74 -0.18 28.64
CA VAL A 7 4.53 -1.40 28.79
C VAL A 7 5.80 -1.34 27.94
N ALA A 8 5.70 -0.94 26.67
CA ALA A 8 6.87 -0.78 25.78
C ALA A 8 7.87 0.25 26.33
N PHE A 9 7.39 1.40 26.81
CA PHE A 9 8.22 2.42 27.44
C PHE A 9 8.98 1.86 28.65
N ALA A 10 8.30 1.15 29.54
CA ALA A 10 8.93 0.52 30.71
C ALA A 10 10.06 -0.47 30.34
N TYR A 11 10.00 -1.10 29.16
CA TYR A 11 11.08 -1.98 28.69
C TYR A 11 12.34 -1.24 28.27
N VAL A 12 12.20 -0.05 27.68
CA VAL A 12 13.33 0.75 27.18
C VAL A 12 13.72 1.90 28.12
N GLU A 13 12.95 2.13 29.17
CA GLU A 13 13.15 3.24 30.12
C GLU A 13 14.57 3.29 30.69
N LYS A 14 15.17 2.13 30.99
CA LYS A 14 16.55 2.06 31.49
C LYS A 14 17.55 2.61 30.49
N ASP A 15 17.34 2.37 29.20
CA ASP A 15 18.21 2.84 28.13
C ASP A 15 17.93 4.30 27.80
N ILE A 16 16.65 4.70 27.78
CA ILE A 16 16.25 6.11 27.68
C ILE A 16 16.92 6.95 28.78
N ARG A 17 16.91 6.47 30.04
CA ARG A 17 17.56 7.14 31.17
C ARG A 17 19.07 7.37 30.97
N ARG A 18 19.76 6.60 30.13
CA ARG A 18 21.19 6.84 29.81
C ARG A 18 21.39 8.12 28.98
N TYR A 19 20.41 8.53 28.19
CA TYR A 19 20.46 9.81 27.49
C TYR A 19 20.28 11.01 28.43
N TYR A 20 19.61 10.78 29.56
CA TYR A 20 19.32 11.80 30.57
C TYR A 20 20.40 11.97 31.62
N SER A 21 21.28 10.99 31.83
CA SER A 21 22.26 11.03 32.93
C SER A 21 23.20 12.24 32.91
N ASP A 22 23.43 12.86 31.75
CA ASP A 22 24.30 14.04 31.60
C ASP A 22 23.56 15.30 31.12
N ASN A 23 22.22 15.32 31.09
CA ASN A 23 21.40 16.40 30.48
C ASN A 23 21.73 16.75 29.01
N ARG A 24 22.63 16.00 28.35
CA ARG A 24 23.10 16.27 26.98
C ARG A 24 21.96 16.22 25.97
N LEU A 25 21.05 15.25 26.10
CA LEU A 25 19.89 15.16 25.22
C LEU A 25 18.98 16.38 25.39
N LEU A 26 18.63 16.74 26.62
CA LEU A 26 17.79 17.91 26.90
C LEU A 26 18.43 19.21 26.37
N GLN A 27 19.73 19.41 26.56
CA GLN A 27 20.45 20.55 25.99
C GLN A 27 20.45 20.55 24.47
N SER A 28 20.67 19.38 23.86
CA SER A 28 20.66 19.23 22.41
C SER A 28 19.28 19.55 21.83
N VAL A 29 18.20 19.03 22.43
CA VAL A 29 16.82 19.33 22.00
C VAL A 29 16.48 20.80 22.24
N ARG A 30 16.86 21.37 23.38
CA ARG A 30 16.65 22.80 23.65
C ARG A 30 17.29 23.70 22.60
N SER A 31 18.47 23.34 22.09
CA SER A 31 19.16 24.13 21.04
C SER A 31 18.45 24.14 19.68
N ILE A 32 17.54 23.19 19.42
CA ILE A 32 16.81 23.05 18.14
C ILE A 32 15.30 23.16 18.31
N ILE A 33 14.83 23.63 19.46
CA ILE A 33 13.40 23.64 19.78
C ILE A 33 12.61 24.55 18.84
N SER A 34 13.23 25.63 18.35
CA SER A 34 12.68 26.50 17.31
C SER A 34 12.45 25.74 16.01
N ASP A 35 13.40 24.89 15.61
CA ASP A 35 13.34 24.14 14.36
C ASP A 35 12.27 23.04 14.48
N ILE A 36 12.15 22.41 15.66
CA ILE A 36 11.07 21.46 15.94
C ILE A 36 9.71 22.14 15.78
N ARG A 37 9.50 23.33 16.35
CA ARG A 37 8.23 24.07 16.23
C ARG A 37 7.86 24.34 14.77
N GLN A 38 8.83 24.64 13.90
CA GLN A 38 8.59 24.91 12.48
C GLN A 38 8.12 23.69 11.67
N GLU A 39 8.32 22.47 12.17
CA GLU A 39 7.85 21.25 11.50
C GLU A 39 6.35 20.98 11.74
N TYR A 40 5.72 21.67 12.69
CA TYR A 40 4.31 21.49 13.02
C TYR A 40 3.47 22.67 12.53
N ALA A 41 2.25 22.38 12.07
CA ALA A 41 1.30 23.41 11.64
C ALA A 41 0.73 24.24 12.81
N THR A 42 0.91 23.77 14.04
CA THR A 42 0.47 24.41 15.28
C THR A 42 1.69 24.88 16.07
N ASP A 43 1.57 26.00 16.77
CA ASP A 43 2.65 26.58 17.58
C ASP A 43 3.05 25.75 18.83
N LEU A 44 2.37 24.61 19.05
CA LEU A 44 2.55 23.71 20.20
C LEU A 44 2.24 24.39 21.55
N ASP A 45 1.35 25.39 21.53
CA ASP A 45 0.92 26.20 22.69
C ASP A 45 0.16 25.42 23.78
N PHE A 46 -0.03 24.11 23.60
CA PHE A 46 -0.63 23.24 24.60
C PHE A 46 0.37 22.77 25.67
N PHE A 47 1.65 23.12 25.55
CA PHE A 47 2.65 22.95 26.61
C PHE A 47 2.79 24.23 27.42
N ASP A 48 2.76 24.12 28.75
CA ASP A 48 2.81 25.28 29.65
C ASP A 48 4.19 25.95 29.64
N THR A 49 5.25 25.18 29.35
CA THR A 49 6.63 25.67 29.36
C THR A 49 7.47 25.05 28.23
N GLU A 50 8.50 25.79 27.78
CA GLU A 50 9.49 25.24 26.84
C GLU A 50 10.25 24.05 27.44
N ASP A 51 10.46 24.03 28.75
CA ASP A 51 11.13 22.91 29.43
C ASP A 51 10.30 21.62 29.37
N GLU A 52 8.97 21.73 29.47
CA GLU A 52 8.07 20.61 29.28
C GLU A 52 8.10 20.11 27.83
N LEU A 53 8.01 21.02 26.86
CA LEU A 53 8.13 20.71 25.43
C LEU A 53 9.43 19.97 25.11
N VAL A 54 10.57 20.51 25.55
CA VAL A 54 11.91 19.91 25.37
C VAL A 54 11.96 18.51 25.95
N LYS A 55 11.41 18.32 27.16
CA LYS A 55 11.39 17.02 27.83
C LYS A 55 10.57 16.00 27.05
N VAL A 56 9.36 16.37 26.61
CA VAL A 56 8.47 15.46 25.87
C VAL A 56 9.12 15.02 24.55
N PHE A 57 9.65 15.96 23.77
CA PHE A 57 10.32 15.62 22.51
C PHE A 57 11.58 14.77 22.71
N ALA A 58 12.34 15.03 23.76
CA ALA A 58 13.50 14.22 24.11
C ALA A 58 13.10 12.79 24.49
N GLU A 59 12.06 12.62 25.32
CA GLU A 59 11.57 11.30 25.74
C GLU A 59 10.99 10.51 24.56
N ASP A 60 10.18 11.15 23.72
CA ASP A 60 9.54 10.52 22.58
C ASP A 60 10.56 10.13 21.49
N ALA A 61 11.51 11.00 21.18
CA ALA A 61 12.56 10.70 20.21
C ALA A 61 13.47 9.54 20.68
N ALA A 62 13.87 9.55 21.96
CA ALA A 62 14.64 8.47 22.56
C ALA A 62 13.84 7.15 22.56
N PHE A 63 12.55 7.21 22.90
CA PHE A 63 11.66 6.05 22.84
C PHE A 63 11.56 5.46 21.44
N VAL A 64 11.35 6.29 20.41
CA VAL A 64 11.30 5.81 19.02
C VAL A 64 12.62 5.15 18.63
N VAL A 65 13.77 5.80 18.85
CA VAL A 65 15.09 5.25 18.48
C VAL A 65 15.35 3.91 19.17
N GLU A 66 15.09 3.79 20.47
CA GLU A 66 15.36 2.55 21.21
C GLU A 66 14.43 1.40 20.80
N ILE A 67 13.16 1.69 20.49
CA ILE A 67 12.25 0.67 19.97
C ILE A 67 12.67 0.21 18.58
N LEU A 68 13.11 1.15 17.71
CA LEU A 68 13.66 0.81 16.40
C LEU A 68 14.92 -0.07 16.54
N ARG A 69 15.86 0.27 17.43
CA ARG A 69 17.06 -0.53 17.74
C ARG A 69 16.74 -1.92 18.24
N CYS A 70 15.75 -2.05 19.11
CA CYS A 70 15.25 -3.34 19.56
C CYS A 70 14.70 -4.18 18.40
N ASN A 71 13.97 -3.56 17.46
CA ASN A 71 13.45 -4.27 16.30
C ASN A 71 14.53 -4.66 15.28
N GLY A 72 15.49 -3.75 15.04
CA GLY A 72 16.57 -3.92 14.05
C GLY A 72 17.63 -4.93 14.44
N GLY A 73 17.63 -5.40 15.69
CA GLY A 73 18.55 -6.41 16.16
C GLY A 73 19.85 -5.88 16.77
N LEU A 74 19.98 -4.55 16.93
CA LEU A 74 21.26 -3.89 17.22
C LEU A 74 21.68 -3.96 18.70
N GLN A 75 20.73 -4.08 19.65
CA GLN A 75 21.08 -4.24 21.07
C GLN A 75 21.37 -5.71 21.45
N ARG A 76 22.64 -6.12 21.58
CA ARG A 76 23.02 -7.53 21.81
C ARG A 76 22.52 -8.16 23.14
N SER A 77 22.18 -7.39 24.17
CA SER A 77 21.74 -7.93 25.49
C SER A 77 20.24 -7.79 25.77
N PHE A 78 19.61 -6.67 25.40
CA PHE A 78 18.19 -6.37 25.69
C PHE A 78 17.21 -6.67 24.55
N ASN A 79 17.70 -6.83 23.31
CA ASN A 79 16.92 -7.37 22.19
C ASN A 79 16.32 -8.74 22.56
N ARG A 80 17.04 -9.54 23.37
CA ARG A 80 16.48 -10.80 23.89
C ARG A 80 15.29 -10.58 24.82
N TYR A 81 15.24 -9.52 25.63
CA TYR A 81 14.19 -9.35 26.65
C TYR A 81 12.93 -8.66 26.09
N TYR A 82 13.08 -7.55 25.36
CA TYR A 82 11.96 -6.88 24.69
C TYR A 82 11.31 -7.80 23.65
N CYS A 83 12.10 -8.41 22.75
CA CYS A 83 11.54 -9.27 21.72
C CYS A 83 11.05 -10.65 22.22
N SER A 84 11.51 -11.13 23.40
CA SER A 84 11.00 -12.39 23.99
C SER A 84 9.79 -12.22 24.89
N ARG A 85 9.69 -11.12 25.65
CA ARG A 85 8.60 -10.90 26.62
C ARG A 85 7.53 -9.95 26.14
N PHE A 86 7.82 -9.09 25.16
CA PHE A 86 6.81 -8.23 24.56
C PHE A 86 6.25 -8.89 23.29
N PRO A 87 4.96 -9.30 23.30
CA PRO A 87 4.36 -10.06 22.21
C PRO A 87 4.54 -9.36 20.86
N ARG A 88 4.86 -10.14 19.83
CA ARG A 88 5.08 -9.62 18.47
C ARG A 88 3.90 -8.76 17.96
N PRO A 89 2.62 -9.11 18.17
CA PRO A 89 1.51 -8.25 17.77
C PRO A 89 1.53 -6.86 18.44
N LEU A 90 1.86 -6.80 19.74
CA LEU A 90 1.97 -5.54 20.46
C LEU A 90 3.18 -4.71 20.01
N ARG A 91 4.30 -5.37 19.68
CA ARG A 91 5.47 -4.72 19.06
C ARG A 91 5.11 -4.10 17.72
N LYS A 92 4.44 -4.86 16.85
CA LYS A 92 3.97 -4.40 15.55
C LYS A 92 3.05 -3.19 15.69
N SER A 93 2.11 -3.24 16.64
CA SER A 93 1.22 -2.10 16.94
C SER A 93 1.98 -0.84 17.38
N VAL A 94 3.03 -0.97 18.19
CA VAL A 94 3.87 0.19 18.56
C VAL A 94 4.61 0.74 17.34
N LEU A 95 5.19 -0.13 16.52
CA LEU A 95 5.91 0.29 15.31
C LEU A 95 4.97 1.00 14.34
N GLN A 96 3.78 0.47 14.07
CA GLN A 96 2.78 1.10 13.20
C GLN A 96 2.43 2.50 13.65
N ASP A 97 2.31 2.71 14.96
CA ASP A 97 1.97 4.01 15.51
C ASP A 97 3.06 5.06 15.23
N PHE A 98 4.33 4.69 15.09
CA PHE A 98 5.40 5.64 14.70
C PHE A 98 5.28 6.16 13.27
N PHE A 99 4.54 5.45 12.42
CA PHE A 99 4.32 5.82 11.04
C PHE A 99 2.93 6.40 10.81
N LEU A 100 2.09 6.55 11.84
CA LEU A 100 0.81 7.25 11.70
C LEU A 100 1.02 8.74 11.45
N LEU A 101 0.26 9.32 10.54
CA LEU A 101 0.32 10.73 10.17
C LEU A 101 0.28 11.68 11.38
N GLU A 102 -0.56 11.35 12.37
CA GLU A 102 -0.74 12.13 13.61
C GLU A 102 0.41 12.00 14.63
N ASN A 103 1.34 11.07 14.43
CA ASN A 103 2.38 10.72 15.41
C ASN A 103 3.78 10.80 14.80
N GLN A 104 4.04 11.87 14.05
CA GLN A 104 5.34 12.10 13.41
C GLN A 104 6.26 12.93 14.30
N ILE A 105 7.51 12.48 14.39
CA ILE A 105 8.63 13.18 15.04
C ILE A 105 9.61 13.60 13.92
N PRO A 106 10.15 14.82 13.95
CA PRO A 106 11.13 15.26 12.96
C PRO A 106 12.33 14.32 12.90
N LEU A 107 12.72 13.93 11.70
CA LEU A 107 13.75 12.91 11.49
C LEU A 107 15.13 13.40 11.97
N PHE A 108 15.40 14.70 11.85
CA PHE A 108 16.62 15.32 12.37
C PHE A 108 16.75 15.18 13.89
N LEU A 109 15.63 15.12 14.62
CA LEU A 109 15.65 14.90 16.07
C LEU A 109 16.04 13.45 16.38
N LEU A 110 15.55 12.47 15.61
CA LEU A 110 15.96 11.06 15.74
C LEU A 110 17.45 10.89 15.41
N LEU A 111 17.95 11.58 14.38
CA LEU A 111 19.38 11.60 14.03
C LEU A 111 20.23 12.14 15.18
N LYS A 112 19.80 13.22 15.85
CA LYS A 112 20.51 13.77 17.02
C LYS A 112 20.56 12.78 18.18
N VAL A 113 19.46 12.09 18.48
CA VAL A 113 19.44 11.06 19.52
C VAL A 113 20.46 9.96 19.23
N ILE A 114 20.53 9.49 17.98
CA ILE A 114 21.49 8.46 17.57
C ILE A 114 22.93 9.00 17.63
N ALA A 115 23.17 10.23 17.18
CA ALA A 115 24.48 10.87 17.21
C ALA A 115 25.03 11.10 18.62
N LEU A 116 24.18 11.16 19.65
CA LEU A 116 24.59 11.26 21.04
C LEU A 116 25.14 9.93 21.61
N ASP A 117 24.92 8.82 20.91
CA ASP A 117 25.47 7.53 21.31
C ASP A 117 26.99 7.51 21.13
N SER A 118 27.71 7.05 22.16
CA SER A 118 29.17 6.90 22.16
C SER A 118 29.72 6.02 21.01
N ALA A 119 28.87 5.17 20.42
CA ALA A 119 29.24 4.35 19.27
C ALA A 119 29.27 5.14 17.93
N CYS A 120 28.69 6.35 17.90
CA CYS A 120 28.58 7.17 16.71
C CYS A 120 29.78 8.14 16.62
N ALA A 121 30.60 8.02 15.57
CA ALA A 121 31.77 8.88 15.37
C ALA A 121 31.49 10.10 14.48
N SER A 122 30.42 10.06 13.68
CA SER A 122 30.04 11.11 12.75
C SER A 122 28.53 11.12 12.46
N ASP A 123 28.00 12.23 11.95
CA ASP A 123 26.59 12.33 11.51
C ASP A 123 26.23 11.28 10.44
N LYS A 124 27.21 10.91 9.60
CA LYS A 124 27.03 9.85 8.59
C LYS A 124 26.82 8.47 9.22
N ASP A 125 27.42 8.22 10.38
CA ASP A 125 27.20 6.97 11.10
C ASP A 125 25.78 6.92 11.66
N ALA A 126 25.26 8.06 12.16
CA ALA A 126 23.89 8.18 12.61
C ALA A 126 22.88 8.00 11.46
N GLU A 127 23.12 8.62 10.30
CA GLU A 127 22.30 8.40 9.10
C GLU A 127 22.30 6.93 8.66
N LYS A 128 23.47 6.28 8.67
CA LYS A 128 23.59 4.87 8.30
C LYS A 128 22.84 3.95 9.27
N GLU A 129 22.95 4.22 10.57
CA GLU A 129 22.23 3.46 11.59
C GLU A 129 20.71 3.65 11.43
N LEU A 130 20.24 4.91 11.37
CA LEU A 130 18.82 5.21 11.19
C LEU A 130 18.27 4.60 9.89
N GLY A 131 19.04 4.68 8.80
CA GLY A 131 18.69 4.08 7.53
C GLY A 131 18.53 2.56 7.60
N PHE A 132 19.43 1.88 8.31
CA PHE A 132 19.30 0.45 8.57
C PHE A 132 18.03 0.13 9.39
N LEU A 133 17.74 0.93 10.42
CA LEU A 133 16.54 0.78 11.25
C LEU A 133 15.24 0.96 10.46
N ILE A 134 15.16 2.02 9.66
CA ILE A 134 14.03 2.30 8.78
C ILE A 134 13.84 1.15 7.79
N HIS A 135 14.92 0.68 7.15
CA HIS A 135 14.84 -0.45 6.22
C HIS A 135 14.26 -1.71 6.89
N LYS A 136 14.71 -2.03 8.11
CA LYS A 136 14.21 -3.20 8.84
C LYS A 136 12.72 -3.10 9.15
N VAL A 137 12.25 -1.94 9.60
CA VAL A 137 10.84 -1.73 9.91
C VAL A 137 10.00 -1.67 8.63
N ALA A 138 10.51 -1.07 7.56
CA ALA A 138 9.82 -1.03 6.27
C ALA A 138 9.60 -2.44 5.71
N CYS A 139 10.57 -3.35 5.82
CA CYS A 139 10.40 -4.76 5.45
C CYS A 139 9.36 -5.51 6.30
N GLU A 140 9.05 -5.04 7.51
CA GLU A 140 8.04 -5.65 8.38
C GLU A 140 6.64 -5.03 8.21
N LEU A 141 6.56 -3.73 7.93
CA LEU A 141 5.31 -2.99 7.84
C LEU A 141 4.73 -2.96 6.43
N LEU A 142 5.57 -2.81 5.39
CA LEU A 142 5.09 -2.65 4.04
C LEU A 142 4.61 -4.00 3.47
N PRO A 143 3.47 -4.03 2.76
CA PRO A 143 2.90 -5.26 2.22
C PRO A 143 3.58 -5.71 0.92
N PHE A 144 4.75 -5.15 0.58
CA PHE A 144 5.54 -5.58 -0.58
C PHE A 144 6.44 -6.75 -0.18
N CYS A 145 6.58 -7.76 -1.04
CA CYS A 145 7.37 -8.96 -0.74
C CYS A 145 8.86 -8.64 -0.49
N SER A 146 9.43 -7.72 -1.28
CA SER A 146 10.77 -7.19 -1.09
C SER A 146 10.84 -5.71 -1.48
N LEU A 147 11.75 -4.98 -0.83
CA LEU A 147 12.06 -3.60 -1.19
C LEU A 147 13.22 -3.55 -2.18
N SER A 148 13.15 -2.62 -3.14
CA SER A 148 14.26 -2.37 -4.06
C SER A 148 15.50 -1.89 -3.30
N ARG A 149 16.67 -2.44 -3.62
CA ARG A 149 17.93 -1.99 -3.04
C ARG A 149 18.24 -0.54 -3.43
N GLU A 150 17.78 -0.12 -4.60
CA GLU A 150 17.98 1.23 -5.11
C GLU A 150 17.10 2.21 -4.33
N SER A 151 15.82 1.88 -4.11
CA SER A 151 14.93 2.75 -3.32
C SER A 151 15.40 2.91 -1.88
N VAL A 152 15.85 1.83 -1.26
CA VAL A 152 16.44 1.87 0.08
C VAL A 152 17.70 2.74 0.08
N ARG A 153 18.58 2.59 -0.91
CA ARG A 153 19.81 3.40 -1.00
C ARG A 153 19.52 4.89 -1.17
N ASP A 154 18.56 5.25 -2.02
CA ASP A 154 18.19 6.65 -2.26
C ASP A 154 17.60 7.30 -1.01
N VAL A 155 16.67 6.61 -0.33
CA VAL A 155 16.08 7.10 0.92
C VAL A 155 17.16 7.28 1.99
N ILE A 156 18.05 6.29 2.16
CA ILE A 156 19.15 6.36 3.13
C ILE A 156 20.13 7.49 2.78
N GLY A 157 20.47 7.65 1.51
CA GLY A 157 21.41 8.67 1.03
C GLY A 157 20.89 10.10 1.14
N ASN A 158 19.59 10.29 1.38
CA ASN A 158 18.95 11.60 1.52
C ASN A 158 18.22 11.75 2.88
N LEU A 159 18.57 10.99 3.91
CA LEU A 159 17.87 11.03 5.22
C LEU A 159 17.84 12.42 5.84
N SER A 160 18.94 13.17 5.78
CA SER A 160 19.00 14.54 6.30
C SER A 160 18.02 15.51 5.62
N LYS A 161 17.47 15.17 4.44
CA LYS A 161 16.45 15.96 3.74
C LYS A 161 15.03 15.46 3.99
N ARG A 162 14.85 14.36 4.72
CA ARG A 162 13.54 13.76 4.99
C ARG A 162 12.94 14.36 6.25
N ARG A 163 11.62 14.53 6.24
CA ARG A 163 10.91 15.22 7.33
C ARG A 163 10.73 14.35 8.56
N HIS A 164 10.24 13.13 8.35
CA HIS A 164 9.87 12.20 9.43
C HIS A 164 9.80 10.76 8.91
N LEU A 165 9.52 9.79 9.79
CA LEU A 165 9.51 8.36 9.46
C LEU A 165 8.49 7.98 8.36
N LEU A 166 7.29 8.57 8.39
CA LEU A 166 6.27 8.34 7.35
C LEU A 166 6.69 8.88 5.97
N ASP A 167 7.41 10.02 5.88
CA ASP A 167 7.99 10.50 4.63
C ASP A 167 8.97 9.46 4.06
N CYS A 168 9.80 8.84 4.91
CA CYS A 168 10.68 7.76 4.47
C CYS A 168 9.91 6.56 3.90
N LEU A 169 8.83 6.11 4.56
CA LEU A 169 8.00 5.02 4.02
C LEU A 169 7.33 5.40 2.71
N TYR A 170 6.76 6.60 2.63
CA TYR A 170 6.14 7.12 1.42
C TYR A 170 7.14 7.09 0.26
N ARG A 171 8.36 7.62 0.45
CA ARG A 171 9.41 7.62 -0.57
C ARG A 171 9.90 6.23 -0.96
N LEU A 172 9.89 5.25 -0.04
CA LEU A 172 10.19 3.87 -0.39
C LEU A 172 9.14 3.27 -1.35
N VAL A 173 7.86 3.58 -1.12
CA VAL A 173 6.76 3.03 -1.93
C VAL A 173 6.51 3.79 -3.23
N THR A 174 7.00 5.04 -3.33
CA THR A 174 6.88 5.88 -4.54
C THR A 174 8.20 6.07 -5.30
N HIS A 175 9.30 5.44 -4.87
CA HIS A 175 10.60 5.59 -5.54
C HIS A 175 10.54 5.26 -7.04
N GLY A 176 11.09 6.15 -7.86
CA GLY A 176 11.10 6.03 -9.32
C GLY A 176 9.84 6.61 -9.99
N GLY A 177 8.92 7.22 -9.23
CA GLY A 177 7.84 8.06 -9.77
C GLY A 177 8.37 9.29 -10.48
N ALA A 178 7.57 9.82 -11.42
CA ALA A 178 7.82 11.13 -12.00
C ALA A 178 7.98 12.21 -10.91
N PRO A 179 8.69 13.31 -11.22
CA PRO A 179 8.68 14.48 -10.35
C PRO A 179 7.26 15.00 -10.09
N PRO A 180 7.07 15.78 -9.01
CA PRO A 180 5.78 16.38 -8.70
C PRO A 180 5.22 17.16 -9.89
N LEU A 181 3.89 17.23 -10.00
CA LEU A 181 3.15 17.78 -11.15
C LEU A 181 3.46 19.27 -11.49
N SER A 182 4.34 19.95 -10.74
CA SER A 182 4.66 21.37 -10.87
C SER A 182 5.77 21.75 -11.86
N SER A 183 6.23 20.85 -12.74
CA SER A 183 7.16 21.22 -13.84
C SER A 183 6.48 21.57 -15.18
N SER A 184 5.17 21.41 -15.30
CA SER A 184 4.39 21.87 -16.44
C SER A 184 3.30 22.84 -15.97
N ASN A 185 3.17 23.99 -16.63
CA ASN A 185 2.07 24.96 -16.43
C ASN A 185 0.70 24.40 -16.88
N GLU A 186 0.55 23.07 -16.96
CA GLU A 186 -0.68 22.43 -17.39
C GLU A 186 -1.55 22.19 -16.15
N ALA A 187 -2.74 22.78 -16.18
CA ALA A 187 -3.73 22.63 -15.12
C ALA A 187 -3.95 21.13 -14.83
N VAL A 188 -3.93 20.75 -13.54
CA VAL A 188 -4.29 19.41 -13.06
C VAL A 188 -5.58 18.99 -13.76
N THR A 189 -5.46 18.08 -14.73
CA THR A 189 -6.61 17.57 -15.45
C THR A 189 -7.41 16.73 -14.46
N LEU A 190 -8.61 17.21 -14.11
CA LEU A 190 -9.61 16.41 -13.43
C LEU A 190 -10.05 15.32 -14.41
N VAL A 191 -9.32 14.20 -14.43
CA VAL A 191 -9.69 13.08 -15.26
C VAL A 191 -10.84 12.36 -14.59
N GLU A 192 -12.03 12.48 -15.19
CA GLU A 192 -13.15 11.63 -14.84
C GLU A 192 -12.74 10.18 -15.04
N LYS A 193 -12.99 9.33 -14.03
CA LYS A 193 -12.79 7.88 -14.15
C LYS A 193 -13.40 7.44 -15.48
N PRO A 194 -12.66 6.78 -16.39
CA PRO A 194 -13.26 6.18 -17.56
C PRO A 194 -14.44 5.38 -17.09
N THR A 195 -15.64 5.71 -17.58
CA THR A 195 -16.91 5.21 -17.06
C THR A 195 -17.04 3.68 -17.14
N HIS A 196 -16.07 3.00 -17.75
CA HIS A 196 -15.96 1.55 -17.80
C HIS A 196 -14.50 1.06 -17.98
N PHE A 197 -13.62 1.26 -17.00
CA PHE A 197 -12.31 0.58 -17.01
C PHE A 197 -12.50 -0.93 -16.80
N PRO A 198 -11.89 -1.82 -17.62
CA PRO A 198 -12.12 -3.26 -17.50
C PRO A 198 -11.51 -3.86 -16.22
N ARG A 199 -12.28 -4.74 -15.57
CA ARG A 199 -11.83 -5.47 -14.37
C ARG A 199 -10.76 -6.50 -14.70
N ALA A 200 -10.07 -7.05 -13.69
CA ALA A 200 -8.98 -8.00 -13.90
C ALA A 200 -9.41 -9.22 -14.72
N VAL A 201 -10.60 -9.79 -14.43
CA VAL A 201 -11.15 -10.92 -15.18
C VAL A 201 -11.45 -10.55 -16.64
N GLU A 202 -11.95 -9.34 -16.90
CA GLU A 202 -12.25 -8.87 -18.25
C GLU A 202 -10.97 -8.65 -19.08
N LEU A 203 -9.95 -8.05 -18.47
CA LEU A 203 -8.62 -7.91 -19.07
C LEU A 203 -8.04 -9.29 -19.41
N TYR A 204 -8.16 -10.26 -18.50
CA TYR A 204 -7.71 -11.63 -18.73
C TYR A 204 -8.45 -12.32 -19.88
N SER A 205 -9.77 -12.20 -19.92
CA SER A 205 -10.58 -12.73 -21.02
C SER A 205 -10.24 -12.08 -22.37
N SER A 206 -9.71 -10.86 -22.36
CA SER A 206 -9.23 -10.14 -23.54
C SER A 206 -7.83 -10.57 -23.98
N GLY A 207 -7.20 -11.53 -23.28
CA GLY A 207 -5.87 -12.05 -23.58
C GLY A 207 -4.72 -11.34 -22.86
N ILE A 208 -5.00 -10.43 -21.91
CA ILE A 208 -3.97 -9.78 -21.09
C ILE A 208 -3.66 -10.65 -19.88
N THR A 209 -2.41 -11.04 -19.70
CA THR A 209 -1.98 -11.82 -18.52
C THR A 209 -1.40 -10.90 -17.45
N PHE A 210 -1.47 -11.30 -16.18
CA PHE A 210 -0.91 -10.55 -15.05
C PHE A 210 0.38 -11.18 -14.55
N ARG A 211 1.31 -10.35 -14.04
CA ARG A 211 2.53 -10.83 -13.38
C ARG A 211 2.93 -9.95 -12.20
N GLY A 212 3.14 -10.59 -11.05
CA GLY A 212 3.70 -9.94 -9.87
C GLY A 212 5.16 -9.53 -10.07
N VAL A 213 5.49 -8.28 -9.76
CA VAL A 213 6.86 -7.73 -9.76
C VAL A 213 7.41 -7.76 -8.34
N ASP A 214 8.61 -8.33 -8.19
CA ASP A 214 9.34 -8.39 -6.93
C ASP A 214 10.86 -8.30 -7.20
N PRO A 215 11.60 -7.31 -6.65
CA PRO A 215 11.11 -6.19 -5.84
C PRO A 215 10.26 -5.22 -6.67
N GLY A 216 9.19 -4.70 -6.08
CA GLY A 216 8.28 -3.74 -6.71
C GLY A 216 7.62 -2.82 -5.69
N ASN A 217 7.14 -1.67 -6.16
CA ASN A 217 6.46 -0.64 -5.37
C ASN A 217 5.26 -0.04 -6.13
N MET A 218 4.63 1.01 -5.60
CA MET A 218 3.42 1.62 -6.16
C MET A 218 3.63 2.36 -7.49
N VAL A 219 4.86 2.45 -8.01
CA VAL A 219 5.16 3.02 -9.35
C VAL A 219 5.67 1.93 -10.30
N SER A 220 5.72 0.68 -9.86
CA SER A 220 6.26 -0.43 -10.65
C SER A 220 5.23 -1.03 -11.63
N VAL A 221 4.02 -0.48 -11.74
CA VAL A 221 3.00 -0.95 -12.66
C VAL A 221 3.40 -0.62 -14.09
N LYS A 222 3.41 -1.62 -14.97
CA LYS A 222 3.78 -1.46 -16.38
C LYS A 222 2.98 -2.41 -17.27
N TYR A 223 2.57 -1.94 -18.43
CA TYR A 223 1.94 -2.80 -19.44
C TYR A 223 2.88 -3.00 -20.64
N ASP A 224 3.13 -4.25 -21.02
CA ASP A 224 3.88 -4.63 -22.22
C ASP A 224 2.88 -5.07 -23.31
N PRO A 225 2.61 -4.22 -24.33
CA PRO A 225 1.64 -4.53 -25.38
C PRO A 225 2.05 -5.67 -26.30
N GLN A 226 3.36 -5.92 -26.44
CA GLN A 226 3.87 -6.97 -27.33
C GLN A 226 3.62 -8.35 -26.72
N LYS A 227 3.80 -8.46 -25.40
CA LYS A 227 3.54 -9.70 -24.66
C LYS A 227 2.11 -9.79 -24.13
N ALA A 228 1.35 -8.70 -24.17
CA ALA A 228 0.06 -8.55 -23.50
C ALA A 228 0.16 -8.91 -22.01
N ILE A 229 1.19 -8.42 -21.32
CA ILE A 229 1.41 -8.67 -19.89
C ILE A 229 1.30 -7.35 -19.12
N LEU A 230 0.42 -7.33 -18.12
CA LEU A 230 0.34 -6.28 -17.10
C LEU A 230 1.17 -6.70 -15.88
N TYR A 231 2.25 -5.98 -15.66
CA TYR A 231 3.12 -6.12 -14.50
C TYR A 231 2.58 -5.25 -13.36
N VAL A 232 2.39 -5.83 -12.19
CA VAL A 232 1.86 -5.17 -10.99
C VAL A 232 2.76 -5.56 -9.81
N PRO A 233 3.12 -4.64 -8.89
CA PRO A 233 3.91 -5.00 -7.71
C PRO A 233 3.22 -6.11 -6.91
N LYS A 234 4.00 -7.10 -6.46
CA LYS A 234 3.46 -8.20 -5.67
C LYS A 234 3.11 -7.71 -4.25
N ILE A 235 1.86 -7.89 -3.85
CA ILE A 235 1.33 -7.44 -2.56
C ILE A 235 0.88 -8.62 -1.70
N ARG A 236 1.26 -8.58 -0.43
CA ARG A 236 0.78 -9.47 0.61
C ARG A 236 -0.29 -8.77 1.46
N VAL A 237 -1.51 -9.25 1.37
CA VAL A 237 -2.66 -8.70 2.10
C VAL A 237 -2.80 -9.43 3.43
N GLY A 238 -2.80 -8.66 4.52
CA GLY A 238 -3.08 -9.12 5.87
C GLY A 238 -3.81 -8.05 6.68
N ASP A 239 -4.04 -8.30 7.96
CA ASP A 239 -4.92 -7.50 8.83
C ASP A 239 -4.59 -6.00 8.88
N ASP A 240 -3.32 -5.64 8.72
CA ASP A 240 -2.84 -4.26 8.86
C ASP A 240 -2.75 -3.49 7.54
N THR A 241 -2.95 -4.19 6.41
CA THR A 241 -2.74 -3.64 5.07
C THR A 241 -3.63 -2.44 4.82
N GLU A 242 -4.92 -2.54 5.15
CA GLU A 242 -5.88 -1.44 4.98
C GLU A 242 -5.47 -0.19 5.76
N ARG A 243 -5.11 -0.36 7.04
CA ARG A 243 -4.72 0.74 7.93
C ARG A 243 -3.49 1.48 7.39
N LEU A 244 -2.47 0.74 6.94
CA LEU A 244 -1.28 1.32 6.34
C LEU A 244 -1.62 2.10 5.06
N PHE A 245 -2.45 1.51 4.19
CA PHE A 245 -2.86 2.13 2.93
C PHE A 245 -3.64 3.42 3.13
N ARG A 246 -4.59 3.45 4.07
CA ARG A 246 -5.31 4.68 4.45
C ARG A 246 -4.35 5.75 4.97
N ASN A 247 -3.36 5.36 5.76
CA ASN A 247 -2.39 6.29 6.31
C ASN A 247 -1.46 6.88 5.23
N LEU A 248 -1.07 6.09 4.23
CA LEU A 248 -0.31 6.59 3.07
C LEU A 248 -1.14 7.54 2.21
N LEU A 249 -2.41 7.22 1.95
CA LEU A 249 -3.34 8.09 1.24
C LEU A 249 -3.56 9.42 1.98
N ALA A 250 -3.76 9.36 3.30
CA ALA A 250 -3.91 10.56 4.13
C ALA A 250 -2.63 11.40 4.14
N TYR A 251 -1.45 10.77 4.14
CA TYR A 251 -0.19 11.52 4.03
C TYR A 251 -0.06 12.21 2.67
N GLU A 252 -0.30 11.48 1.57
CA GLU A 252 -0.23 12.05 0.23
C GLU A 252 -1.24 13.18 0.02
N SER A 253 -2.44 13.13 0.63
CA SER A 253 -3.41 14.21 0.52
C SER A 253 -2.97 15.54 1.14
N HIS A 254 -1.92 15.54 1.98
CA HIS A 254 -1.29 16.76 2.50
C HIS A 254 -0.13 17.26 1.62
N LEU A 255 0.24 16.50 0.58
CA LEU A 255 1.21 16.89 -0.43
C LEU A 255 0.46 17.51 -1.62
N ILE A 256 0.82 18.73 -2.01
CA ILE A 256 0.06 19.50 -3.01
C ILE A 256 0.21 18.90 -4.43
N ASP A 257 1.39 18.38 -4.76
CA ASP A 257 1.79 18.05 -6.14
C ASP A 257 2.08 16.56 -6.37
N GLU A 258 1.76 15.70 -5.39
CA GLU A 258 2.11 14.27 -5.43
C GLU A 258 0.86 13.39 -5.43
N VAL A 259 0.78 12.42 -6.34
CA VAL A 259 -0.42 11.58 -6.56
C VAL A 259 -0.10 10.11 -6.84
N HIS A 260 1.13 9.65 -6.57
CA HIS A 260 1.58 8.31 -6.94
C HIS A 260 0.82 7.20 -6.20
N VAL A 261 0.62 7.36 -4.90
CA VAL A 261 -0.09 6.41 -4.04
C VAL A 261 -1.56 6.35 -4.43
N LEU A 262 -2.20 7.51 -4.56
CA LEU A 262 -3.59 7.65 -5.01
C LEU A 262 -3.81 7.04 -6.39
N SER A 263 -2.91 7.29 -7.34
CA SER A 263 -2.99 6.75 -8.69
C SER A 263 -2.90 5.23 -8.69
N TYR A 264 -1.98 4.67 -7.91
CA TYR A 264 -1.87 3.23 -7.71
C TYR A 264 -3.16 2.64 -7.13
N PHE A 265 -3.72 3.23 -6.07
CA PHE A 265 -4.95 2.74 -5.45
C PHE A 265 -6.13 2.78 -6.41
N ARG A 266 -6.27 3.84 -7.20
CA ARG A 266 -7.33 3.97 -8.20
C ARG A 266 -7.22 2.95 -9.31
N PHE A 267 -6.00 2.71 -9.77
CA PHE A 267 -5.72 1.68 -10.76
C PHE A 267 -6.10 0.30 -10.21
N MET A 268 -5.64 -0.03 -9.00
CA MET A 268 -5.96 -1.30 -8.33
C MET A 268 -7.46 -1.46 -8.06
N ASN A 269 -8.16 -0.43 -7.60
CA ASN A 269 -9.62 -0.44 -7.43
C ASN A 269 -10.36 -0.63 -8.76
N SER A 270 -9.77 -0.21 -9.87
CA SER A 270 -10.38 -0.44 -11.19
C SER A 270 -10.16 -1.87 -11.68
N LEU A 271 -9.08 -2.53 -11.24
CA LEU A 271 -8.81 -3.94 -11.50
C LEU A 271 -9.61 -4.88 -10.59
N VAL A 272 -9.79 -4.51 -9.32
CA VAL A 272 -10.39 -5.34 -8.28
C VAL A 272 -11.73 -4.76 -7.86
N ASP A 273 -12.81 -5.36 -8.36
CA ASP A 273 -14.18 -4.95 -7.99
C ASP A 273 -14.95 -6.08 -7.29
N GLY A 274 -14.54 -7.35 -7.47
CA GLY A 274 -15.16 -8.50 -6.80
C GLY A 274 -14.21 -9.66 -6.54
N PRO A 275 -14.70 -10.74 -5.88
CA PRO A 275 -13.87 -11.85 -5.41
C PRO A 275 -13.18 -12.61 -6.55
N ASP A 276 -13.79 -12.70 -7.73
CA ASP A 276 -13.19 -13.37 -8.90
C ASP A 276 -11.92 -12.66 -9.40
N ASP A 277 -11.88 -11.32 -9.31
CA ASP A 277 -10.68 -10.54 -9.65
C ASP A 277 -9.55 -10.84 -8.67
N VAL A 278 -9.88 -10.92 -7.38
CA VAL A 278 -8.91 -11.29 -6.34
C VAL A 278 -8.39 -12.70 -6.58
N ALA A 279 -9.28 -13.67 -6.82
CA ALA A 279 -8.91 -15.05 -7.10
C ALA A 279 -7.93 -15.15 -8.30
N LEU A 280 -8.22 -14.43 -9.39
CA LEU A 280 -7.35 -14.37 -10.56
C LEU A 280 -5.99 -13.74 -10.22
N LEU A 281 -5.96 -12.62 -9.52
CA LEU A 281 -4.70 -11.94 -9.18
C LEU A 281 -3.85 -12.77 -8.20
N VAL A 282 -4.48 -13.56 -7.34
CA VAL A 282 -3.81 -14.56 -6.49
C VAL A 282 -3.22 -15.69 -7.32
N GLU A 283 -4.01 -16.25 -8.25
CA GLU A 283 -3.54 -17.30 -9.19
C GLU A 283 -2.33 -16.82 -10.00
N LYS A 284 -2.34 -15.56 -10.47
CA LYS A 284 -1.23 -14.97 -11.24
C LYS A 284 -0.08 -14.44 -10.37
N GLY A 285 -0.15 -14.62 -9.05
CA GLY A 285 0.91 -14.28 -8.11
C GLY A 285 1.15 -12.77 -7.93
N VAL A 286 0.17 -11.94 -8.28
CA VAL A 286 0.16 -10.50 -7.98
C VAL A 286 -0.23 -10.25 -6.54
N LEU A 287 -1.25 -10.96 -6.06
CA LEU A 287 -1.68 -10.92 -4.66
C LEU A 287 -1.27 -12.20 -3.93
N ALA A 288 -0.92 -12.04 -2.67
CA ALA A 288 -0.81 -13.14 -1.71
C ALA A 288 -1.68 -12.79 -0.51
N GLN A 289 -2.63 -13.63 -0.15
CA GLN A 289 -3.48 -13.43 1.02
C GLN A 289 -2.90 -14.23 2.19
N ASP A 290 -2.56 -13.53 3.27
CA ASP A 290 -2.24 -14.18 4.54
C ASP A 290 -3.52 -14.46 5.34
N ILE A 291 -4.51 -13.57 5.23
CA ILE A 291 -5.78 -13.57 5.97
C ILE A 291 -6.87 -12.94 5.07
N GLY A 292 -8.13 -13.27 5.34
CA GLY A 292 -9.31 -12.69 4.69
C GLY A 292 -9.76 -13.47 3.46
N SER A 293 -11.06 -13.48 3.24
CA SER A 293 -11.72 -14.02 2.04
C SER A 293 -11.47 -13.12 0.82
N ASN A 294 -11.72 -13.65 -0.37
CA ASN A 294 -11.62 -12.86 -1.61
C ASN A 294 -12.61 -11.70 -1.60
N GLU A 295 -13.77 -11.90 -0.98
CA GLU A 295 -14.82 -10.90 -0.79
C GLU A 295 -14.33 -9.75 0.11
N GLU A 296 -13.71 -10.07 1.24
CA GLU A 296 -13.16 -9.07 2.17
C GLU A 296 -12.02 -8.26 1.53
N VAL A 297 -11.13 -8.91 0.78
CA VAL A 297 -10.05 -8.22 0.06
C VAL A 297 -10.58 -7.30 -1.03
N ALA A 298 -11.57 -7.75 -1.81
CA ALA A 298 -12.22 -6.90 -2.81
C ALA A 298 -12.92 -5.70 -2.16
N ALA A 299 -13.65 -5.92 -1.06
CA ALA A 299 -14.30 -4.86 -0.29
C ALA A 299 -13.29 -3.84 0.25
N MET A 300 -12.14 -4.28 0.77
CA MET A 300 -11.06 -3.41 1.24
C MET A 300 -10.61 -2.43 0.15
N TRP A 301 -10.27 -2.92 -1.05
CA TRP A 301 -9.84 -2.05 -2.16
C TRP A 301 -10.93 -1.04 -2.55
N ASN A 302 -12.18 -1.49 -2.67
CA ASN A 302 -13.32 -0.64 -2.96
C ASN A 302 -13.54 0.46 -1.92
N MET A 303 -13.30 0.16 -0.63
CA MET A 303 -13.43 1.12 0.46
C MET A 303 -12.26 2.11 0.58
N LEU A 304 -11.07 1.77 0.06
CA LEU A 304 -9.91 2.65 0.09
C LEU A 304 -10.04 3.85 -0.84
N CYS A 305 -10.78 3.70 -1.95
CA CYS A 305 -10.96 4.78 -2.92
C CYS A 305 -12.17 5.70 -2.66
N ILE A 306 -13.01 5.40 -1.67
CA ILE A 306 -14.14 6.25 -1.28
C ILE A 306 -13.60 7.62 -0.78
N ASN A 307 -14.22 8.71 -1.23
CA ASN A 307 -13.86 10.09 -0.87
C ASN A 307 -12.43 10.53 -1.27
N THR A 308 -11.80 9.85 -2.23
CA THR A 308 -10.49 10.24 -2.75
C THR A 308 -10.60 11.24 -3.91
N MET A 309 -9.64 12.18 -4.01
CA MET A 309 -9.59 13.20 -5.07
C MET A 309 -9.56 12.58 -6.46
N ARG A 310 -10.25 13.19 -7.44
CA ARG A 310 -10.35 12.72 -8.84
C ARG A 310 -9.15 13.05 -9.72
N VAL A 311 -7.95 12.65 -9.28
CA VAL A 311 -6.68 12.86 -10.00
C VAL A 311 -5.98 11.52 -10.24
N CYS A 312 -5.15 11.45 -11.27
CA CYS A 312 -4.28 10.31 -11.60
C CYS A 312 -2.98 10.86 -12.19
N SER A 313 -1.86 10.16 -11.99
CA SER A 313 -0.60 10.49 -12.67
C SER A 313 -0.68 10.11 -14.15
N GLU A 314 0.10 10.82 -14.97
CA GLU A 314 0.17 10.61 -16.41
C GLU A 314 0.55 9.15 -16.74
N GLU A 315 1.48 8.54 -16.00
CA GLU A 315 1.93 7.18 -16.29
C GLU A 315 0.81 6.14 -16.08
N TYR A 316 0.01 6.31 -15.02
CA TYR A 316 -1.15 5.43 -14.78
C TYR A 316 -2.26 5.66 -15.81
N GLU A 317 -2.45 6.91 -16.24
CA GLU A 317 -3.40 7.23 -17.29
C GLU A 317 -2.99 6.61 -18.64
N GLU A 318 -1.72 6.72 -19.02
CA GLU A 318 -1.19 6.09 -20.23
C GLU A 318 -1.40 4.57 -20.22
N ILE A 319 -1.03 3.91 -19.10
CA ILE A 319 -1.24 2.47 -18.92
C ILE A 319 -2.73 2.14 -19.07
N ALA A 320 -3.61 2.90 -18.42
CA ALA A 320 -5.05 2.66 -18.49
C ALA A 320 -5.59 2.80 -19.92
N GLN A 321 -5.17 3.85 -20.65
CA GLN A 321 -5.54 4.04 -22.05
C GLN A 321 -5.04 2.90 -22.95
N MET A 322 -3.81 2.42 -22.74
CA MET A 322 -3.27 1.29 -23.51
C MET A 322 -4.06 0.00 -23.28
N LEU A 323 -4.45 -0.28 -22.03
CA LEU A 323 -5.29 -1.43 -21.69
C LEU A 323 -6.69 -1.32 -22.31
N MET A 324 -7.34 -0.16 -22.18
CA MET A 324 -8.65 0.09 -22.78
C MET A 324 -8.62 -0.05 -24.31
N ARG A 325 -7.58 0.45 -24.99
CA ARG A 325 -7.41 0.28 -26.44
C ARG A 325 -7.25 -1.19 -26.82
N HIS A 326 -6.47 -1.96 -26.06
CA HIS A 326 -6.29 -3.39 -26.31
C HIS A 326 -7.63 -4.14 -26.21
N CYS A 327 -8.38 -3.91 -25.13
CA CYS A 327 -9.70 -4.51 -24.93
C CYS A 327 -10.68 -4.04 -26.01
N GLY A 328 -10.76 -2.75 -26.29
CA GLY A 328 -11.64 -2.18 -27.29
C GLY A 328 -11.43 -2.80 -28.67
N TYR A 329 -10.19 -2.96 -29.12
CA TYR A 329 -9.87 -3.63 -30.38
C TYR A 329 -10.37 -5.09 -30.38
N ARG A 330 -10.11 -5.86 -29.31
CA ARG A 330 -10.50 -7.27 -29.25
C ARG A 330 -11.99 -7.51 -29.09
N PHE A 331 -12.67 -6.74 -28.24
CA PHE A 331 -14.12 -6.80 -28.13
C PHE A 331 -14.79 -6.44 -29.46
N ASN A 332 -14.28 -5.41 -30.16
CA ASN A 332 -14.79 -5.07 -31.48
C ASN A 332 -14.52 -6.17 -32.51
N ALA A 333 -13.36 -6.81 -32.48
CA ALA A 333 -13.04 -7.94 -33.34
C ALA A 333 -13.94 -9.16 -33.08
N LEU A 334 -14.12 -9.53 -31.81
CA LEU A 334 -14.99 -10.64 -31.39
C LEU A 334 -16.45 -10.37 -31.74
N LYS A 335 -16.92 -9.13 -31.53
CA LYS A 335 -18.26 -8.68 -31.93
C LYS A 335 -18.45 -8.73 -33.44
N ALA A 336 -17.43 -8.33 -34.21
CA ALA A 336 -17.44 -8.42 -35.67
C ALA A 336 -17.47 -9.87 -36.15
N GLU A 337 -16.67 -10.75 -35.56
CA GLU A 337 -16.66 -12.19 -35.86
C GLU A 337 -18.00 -12.85 -35.51
N PHE A 338 -18.55 -12.57 -34.32
CA PHE A 338 -19.86 -13.07 -33.92
C PHE A 338 -20.96 -12.61 -34.89
N LYS A 339 -20.95 -11.32 -35.27
CA LYS A 339 -21.87 -10.80 -36.28
C LYS A 339 -21.68 -11.54 -37.61
N ARG A 340 -20.45 -11.78 -38.03
CA ARG A 340 -20.14 -12.48 -39.28
C ARG A 340 -20.61 -13.94 -39.28
N THR A 341 -20.38 -14.65 -38.18
CA THR A 341 -20.59 -16.10 -38.10
C THR A 341 -22.04 -16.45 -37.77
N TYR A 342 -22.69 -15.70 -36.89
CA TYR A 342 -24.05 -16.00 -36.39
C TYR A 342 -25.12 -15.11 -37.01
N LEU A 343 -24.89 -13.78 -37.13
CA LEU A 343 -25.93 -12.85 -37.63
C LEU A 343 -26.01 -12.79 -39.17
N SER A 344 -24.92 -13.09 -39.90
CA SER A 344 -24.97 -13.17 -41.38
C SER A 344 -25.49 -14.49 -41.92
N ARG A 345 -25.73 -15.50 -41.08
CA ARG A 345 -26.26 -16.82 -41.49
C ARG A 345 -27.56 -17.12 -40.72
N PRO A 346 -28.67 -16.44 -41.06
CA PRO A 346 -29.95 -16.58 -40.33
C PRO A 346 -30.43 -18.03 -40.21
N TRP A 347 -30.12 -18.88 -41.18
CA TRP A 347 -30.45 -20.32 -41.18
C TRP A 347 -29.82 -21.11 -40.03
N LEU A 348 -28.60 -20.75 -39.60
CA LEU A 348 -27.91 -21.41 -38.49
C LEU A 348 -28.58 -21.09 -37.16
N LEU A 349 -29.01 -19.84 -36.99
CA LEU A 349 -29.79 -19.41 -35.81
C LEU A 349 -31.14 -20.16 -35.75
N ILE A 350 -31.85 -20.25 -36.88
CA ILE A 350 -33.12 -20.99 -36.98
C ILE A 350 -32.92 -22.47 -36.66
N SER A 351 -31.82 -23.08 -37.14
CA SER A 351 -31.50 -24.49 -36.87
C SER A 351 -31.26 -24.74 -35.37
N VAL A 352 -30.47 -23.89 -34.71
CA VAL A 352 -30.21 -23.99 -33.26
C VAL A 352 -31.50 -23.78 -32.45
N MET A 353 -32.30 -22.78 -32.81
CA MET A 353 -33.59 -22.55 -32.16
C MET A 353 -34.56 -23.72 -32.35
N SER A 354 -34.58 -24.32 -33.54
CA SER A 354 -35.40 -25.51 -33.83
C SER A 354 -34.95 -26.71 -33.00
N ALA A 355 -33.64 -26.97 -32.92
CA ALA A 355 -33.09 -28.06 -32.10
C ALA A 355 -33.39 -27.88 -30.61
N ALA A 356 -33.25 -26.66 -30.08
CA ALA A 356 -33.60 -26.35 -28.70
C ALA A 356 -35.11 -26.55 -28.43
N SER A 357 -35.96 -26.13 -29.36
CA SER A 357 -37.42 -26.31 -29.27
C SER A 357 -37.79 -27.80 -29.24
N LEU A 358 -37.17 -28.61 -30.08
CA LEU A 358 -37.36 -30.06 -30.10
C LEU A 358 -36.90 -30.71 -28.79
N LEU A 359 -35.76 -30.30 -28.22
CA LEU A 359 -35.30 -30.79 -26.92
C LEU A 359 -36.29 -30.47 -25.79
N ILE A 360 -36.79 -29.23 -25.74
CA ILE A 360 -37.79 -28.81 -24.75
C ILE A 360 -39.07 -29.63 -24.90
N MET A 361 -39.57 -29.78 -26.13
CA MET A 361 -40.74 -30.62 -26.41
C MET A 361 -40.52 -32.07 -25.96
N THR A 362 -39.34 -32.63 -26.24
CA THR A 362 -39.00 -34.00 -25.84
C THR A 362 -38.96 -34.14 -24.32
N LEU A 363 -38.42 -33.15 -23.61
CA LEU A 363 -38.41 -33.11 -22.14
C LEU A 363 -39.84 -33.10 -21.59
N ILE A 364 -40.71 -32.24 -22.12
CA ILE A 364 -42.13 -32.16 -21.72
C ILE A 364 -42.84 -33.49 -21.97
N ILE A 365 -42.66 -34.08 -23.15
CA ILE A 365 -43.22 -35.40 -23.50
C ILE A 365 -42.74 -36.45 -22.50
N THR A 366 -41.44 -36.47 -22.19
CA THR A 366 -40.85 -37.43 -21.25
C THR A 366 -41.45 -37.29 -19.85
N ILE A 367 -41.61 -36.06 -19.36
CA ILE A 367 -42.24 -35.76 -18.06
C ILE A 367 -43.70 -36.26 -18.04
N TYR A 368 -44.50 -35.94 -19.05
CA TYR A 368 -45.89 -36.43 -19.13
C TYR A 368 -45.96 -37.96 -19.22
N THR A 369 -45.04 -38.59 -19.94
CA THR A 369 -44.98 -40.05 -20.09
C THR A 369 -44.71 -40.72 -18.74
N VAL A 370 -43.77 -40.18 -17.95
CA VAL A 370 -43.48 -40.64 -16.58
C VAL A 370 -44.69 -40.47 -15.68
N PHE A 371 -45.36 -39.31 -15.70
CA PHE A 371 -46.57 -39.08 -14.90
C PHE A 371 -47.74 -40.03 -15.25
N ILE A 372 -47.87 -40.42 -16.51
CA ILE A 372 -48.88 -41.40 -16.94
C ILE A 372 -48.50 -42.80 -16.44
N TYR A 373 -47.22 -43.17 -16.48
CA TYR A 373 -46.75 -44.48 -16.02
C TYR A 373 -46.78 -44.63 -14.49
N GLU A 374 -46.61 -43.55 -13.73
CA GLU A 374 -46.69 -43.54 -12.27
C GLU A 374 -48.13 -43.45 -11.72
N LYS A 375 -49.15 -43.31 -12.58
CA LYS A 375 -50.54 -43.56 -12.20
C LYS A 375 -50.87 -45.04 -12.50
N PRO A 376 -50.76 -45.96 -11.53
CA PRO A 376 -51.36 -47.27 -11.67
C PRO A 376 -52.88 -47.09 -11.83
N GLY A 377 -53.47 -47.93 -12.69
CA GLY A 377 -54.92 -48.01 -12.86
C GLY A 377 -55.65 -48.08 -11.51
N ALA A 378 -56.74 -47.34 -11.45
CA ALA A 378 -57.79 -47.48 -10.44
C ALA A 378 -58.28 -48.93 -10.33
#